data_AF-A0A645IF64-F1
#
_entry.id   AF-A0A645IF64-F1
#
_cell.length_a   1.000
_cell.length_b   1.000
_cell.length_c   1.000
_cell.angle_alpha   90.00
_cell.angle_beta   90.00
_cell.angle_gamma   90.00
#
_symmetry.space_group_name_H-M   'P 1'
#
loop_
_entity.id
_entity.type
_entity.pdbx_description
1 polymer ?
#
loop_
_entity_poly.entity_id
_entity_poly.type
_entity_poly.pdbx_seq_one_letter_code
_entity_poly.pdbx_strand_id
1 'polypeptide(L)'
;MLIFSGMFEKVLGRWTPEGRLYYERWNNFRKYITDFSALKEHPPESIEIWDFYLVYATALGVAEEVLKNMSLVVPAEQMKTSHFYYVHHNFGQFGSGFGSAYSSSAPSSSGGGGVGGVGGGSGGGGGGAR
;
A
#
# COMPACT_ATOMS: atom_id res chain seq x y z
N MET A 1 29.66 -13.61 6.69
CA MET A 1 28.87 -12.35 6.72
C MET A 1 28.97 -11.72 5.33
N LEU A 2 28.05 -12.08 4.44
CA LEU A 2 28.09 -11.65 3.04
C LEU A 2 27.20 -10.41 2.87
N ILE A 3 27.82 -9.30 2.48
CA ILE A 3 27.18 -8.02 2.18
C ILE A 3 26.54 -8.15 0.79
N PHE A 4 25.38 -8.81 0.71
CA PHE A 4 24.61 -8.96 -0.55
C PHE A 4 23.51 -7.90 -0.73
N SER A 5 23.45 -6.88 0.11
CA SER A 5 22.31 -5.95 0.13
C SER A 5 22.39 -4.78 -0.85
N GLY A 6 23.56 -4.46 -1.42
CA GLY A 6 23.74 -3.25 -2.26
C GLY A 6 23.88 -3.49 -3.76
N MET A 7 24.08 -4.74 -4.19
CA MET A 7 24.45 -5.04 -5.58
C MET A 7 23.23 -5.33 -6.48
N PHE A 8 22.06 -5.61 -5.90
CA PHE A 8 20.86 -5.90 -6.66
C PHE A 8 20.26 -4.66 -7.36
N GLU A 9 20.46 -3.46 -6.80
CA GLU A 9 20.02 -2.20 -7.43
C GLU A 9 20.71 -1.91 -8.77
N LYS A 10 21.93 -2.43 -8.99
CA LYS A 10 22.69 -2.15 -10.21
C LYS A 10 22.45 -3.13 -11.35
N VAL A 11 21.89 -4.31 -11.08
CA VAL A 11 21.86 -5.42 -12.06
C VAL A 11 20.56 -5.47 -12.86
N LEU A 12 19.44 -4.90 -12.38
CA LEU A 12 18.13 -5.01 -13.06
C LEU A 12 17.54 -3.70 -13.62
N GLY A 13 18.30 -2.60 -13.67
CA GLY A 13 17.88 -1.40 -14.40
C GLY A 13 18.63 -0.16 -13.96
N ARG A 14 19.36 0.48 -14.89
CA ARG A 14 19.93 1.82 -14.66
C ARG A 14 18.77 2.81 -14.63
N TRP A 15 18.30 3.19 -13.44
CA TRP A 15 17.37 4.29 -13.27
C TRP A 15 17.98 5.57 -13.85
N THR A 16 17.21 6.32 -14.64
CA THR A 16 17.61 7.69 -14.98
C THR A 16 17.61 8.55 -13.70
N PRO A 17 18.41 9.63 -13.62
CA PRO A 17 18.39 10.54 -12.48
C PRO A 17 16.97 11.02 -12.14
N GLU A 18 16.16 11.29 -13.17
CA GLU A 18 14.77 11.70 -13.04
C GLU A 18 13.90 10.57 -12.48
N GLY A 19 14.05 9.35 -12.99
CA GLY A 19 13.31 8.18 -12.53
C GLY A 19 13.58 7.86 -11.05
N ARG A 20 14.84 7.96 -10.63
CA ARG A 20 15.22 7.84 -9.21
C ARG A 20 14.55 8.91 -8.36
N LEU A 21 14.57 10.16 -8.81
CA LEU A 21 13.94 11.27 -8.09
C LEU A 21 12.43 11.05 -7.91
N TYR A 22 11.73 10.59 -8.94
CA TYR A 22 10.31 10.28 -8.84
C TYR A 22 10.04 9.13 -7.87
N TYR A 23 10.84 8.05 -7.95
CA TYR A 23 10.72 6.93 -7.03
C TYR A 23 10.89 7.37 -5.56
N GLU A 24 11.92 8.17 -5.28
CA GLU A 24 12.16 8.70 -3.94
C GLU A 24 11.03 9.61 -3.45
N ARG A 25 10.45 10.45 -4.34
CA ARG A 25 9.29 11.27 -4.00
C ARG A 25 8.09 10.42 -3.58
N TRP A 26 7.77 9.38 -4.35
CA TRP A 26 6.68 8.45 -4.01
C TRP A 26 6.96 7.66 -2.73
N ASN A 27 8.23 7.27 -2.51
CA ASN A 27 8.63 6.57 -1.29
C ASN A 27 8.52 7.47 -0.05
N ASN A 28 8.89 8.74 -0.16
CA ASN A 28 8.72 9.70 0.92
C ASN A 28 7.24 10.05 1.16
N PHE A 29 6.45 10.15 0.09
CA PHE A 29 5.01 10.34 0.22
C PHE A 29 4.35 9.15 0.91
N ARG A 30 4.73 7.91 0.55
CA ARG A 30 4.31 6.68 1.27
C ARG A 30 4.58 6.81 2.76
N LYS A 31 5.81 7.16 3.15
CA LYS A 31 6.18 7.31 4.57
C LYS A 31 5.34 8.38 5.26
N TYR A 32 5.13 9.52 4.62
CA TYR A 32 4.33 10.62 5.17
C TYR A 32 2.87 10.18 5.45
N ILE A 33 2.21 9.53 4.48
CA ILE A 33 0.80 9.12 4.66
C ILE A 33 0.62 7.93 5.61
N THR A 34 1.67 7.13 5.84
CA THR A 34 1.65 6.04 6.82
C THR A 34 2.14 6.46 8.21
N ASP A 35 2.77 7.63 8.36
CA ASP A 35 3.27 8.09 9.66
C ASP A 35 2.18 8.81 10.44
N PHE A 36 1.62 8.13 11.43
CA PHE A 36 0.60 8.69 12.32
C PHE A 36 1.06 9.97 13.05
N SER A 37 2.34 10.07 13.44
CA SER A 37 2.84 11.26 14.16
C SER A 37 2.78 12.49 13.27
N ALA A 38 3.25 12.35 12.03
CA ALA A 38 3.19 13.42 11.03
C ALA A 38 1.74 13.83 10.71
N LEU A 39 0.84 12.85 10.63
CA LEU A 39 -0.59 13.10 10.38
C LEU A 39 -1.32 13.73 11.58
N LYS A 40 -0.87 13.47 12.80
CA LYS A 40 -1.44 14.08 14.01
C LYS A 40 -0.96 15.52 14.19
N GLU A 41 0.31 15.80 13.88
CA GLU A 41 0.88 17.15 13.93
C GLU A 41 0.37 18.03 12.80
N HIS A 42 0.14 17.42 11.62
CA HIS A 42 -0.35 18.09 10.44
C HIS A 42 -1.56 17.34 9.83
N PRO A 43 -2.70 17.33 10.54
CA PRO A 43 -3.90 16.69 10.02
C PRO A 43 -4.38 17.45 8.78
N PRO A 44 -4.77 16.74 7.70
CA PRO A 44 -5.40 17.38 6.56
C PRO A 44 -6.62 18.20 6.99
N GLU A 45 -6.78 19.38 6.39
CA GLU A 45 -7.84 20.32 6.74
C GLU A 45 -9.25 19.77 6.40
N SER A 46 -9.34 18.78 5.51
CA SER A 46 -10.61 18.20 5.07
C SER A 46 -10.56 16.69 4.85
N ILE A 47 -11.74 16.06 4.97
CA ILE A 47 -11.95 14.65 4.65
C ILE A 47 -11.77 14.36 3.16
N GLU A 48 -11.98 15.35 2.29
CA GLU A 48 -11.80 15.22 0.84
C GLU A 48 -10.32 14.96 0.49
N ILE A 49 -9.38 15.60 1.19
CA ILE A 49 -7.94 15.37 0.99
C ILE A 49 -7.57 13.93 1.36
N TRP A 50 -8.19 13.39 2.41
CA TRP A 50 -8.01 12.00 2.79
C TRP A 50 -8.50 11.03 1.72
N ASP A 51 -9.66 11.30 1.12
CA ASP A 51 -10.18 10.49 0.01
C ASP A 51 -9.16 10.43 -1.15
N PHE A 52 -8.50 11.54 -1.48
CA PHE A 52 -7.42 11.55 -2.47
C PHE A 52 -6.20 10.73 -2.02
N TYR A 53 -5.75 10.89 -0.77
CA TYR A 53 -4.62 10.13 -0.24
C TYR A 53 -4.87 8.63 -0.23
N LEU A 54 -6.11 8.19 0.00
CA LEU A 54 -6.49 6.78 -0.03
C LEU A 54 -6.37 6.17 -1.43
N VAL A 55 -6.65 6.93 -2.49
CA VAL A 55 -6.41 6.47 -3.88
C VAL A 55 -4.92 6.18 -4.09
N TYR A 56 -4.05 7.11 -3.69
CA TYR A 56 -2.61 6.91 -3.79
C TYR A 56 -2.09 5.81 -2.86
N ALA A 57 -2.59 5.72 -1.64
CA ALA A 57 -2.25 4.67 -0.69
C ALA A 57 -2.61 3.29 -1.23
N THR A 58 -3.72 3.18 -1.97
CA THR A 58 -4.14 1.94 -2.64
C THR A 58 -3.17 1.56 -3.75
N ALA A 59 -2.79 2.53 -4.60
CA ALA A 59 -1.78 2.31 -5.64
C ALA A 59 -0.40 1.93 -5.06
N LEU A 60 -0.06 2.47 -3.89
CA LEU A 60 1.17 2.17 -3.17
C LEU A 60 1.09 0.87 -2.35
N GLY A 61 -0.09 0.29 -2.13
CA GLY A 61 -0.28 -0.91 -1.32
C GLY A 61 -0.17 -0.69 0.20
N VAL A 62 -0.44 0.52 0.69
CA VAL A 62 -0.43 0.89 2.12
C VAL A 62 -1.78 1.41 2.62
N ALA A 63 -2.84 1.30 1.82
CA ALA A 63 -4.16 1.83 2.18
C ALA A 63 -4.71 1.33 3.52
N GLU A 64 -4.49 0.05 3.88
CA GLU A 64 -4.95 -0.50 5.16
C GLU A 64 -4.28 0.20 6.36
N GLU A 65 -2.97 0.48 6.27
CA GLU A 65 -2.22 1.18 7.31
C GLU A 65 -2.67 2.65 7.43
N VAL A 66 -2.82 3.33 6.29
CA VAL A 66 -3.30 4.73 6.24
C VAL A 66 -4.70 4.84 6.85
N LEU A 67 -5.62 3.93 6.51
CA LEU A 67 -6.98 3.91 7.05
C LEU A 67 -7.00 3.70 8.57
N LYS A 68 -6.18 2.78 9.07
CA LYS A 68 -6.04 2.54 10.51
C LYS A 68 -5.57 3.82 11.22
N ASN A 69 -4.56 4.49 10.68
CA ASN A 69 -4.07 5.74 11.27
C ASN A 69 -5.10 6.87 11.21
N MET A 70 -5.83 6.98 10.09
CA MET A 70 -6.91 7.95 9.92
C MET A 70 -8.02 7.77 10.96
N SER A 71 -8.40 6.53 11.30
CA SER A 71 -9.41 6.25 12.34
C SER A 71 -9.01 6.71 13.75
N LEU A 72 -7.71 6.94 13.98
CA LEU A 72 -7.18 7.44 15.25
C LEU A 72 -7.12 8.97 15.31
N VAL A 73 -7.07 9.66 14.15
CA VAL A 73 -7.00 11.13 14.06
C VAL A 73 -8.37 11.75 13.80
N VAL A 74 -9.16 11.14 12.91
CA VAL A 74 -10.40 11.72 12.39
C VAL A 74 -11.59 11.30 13.26
N PRO A 75 -12.41 12.26 13.75
CA PRO A 75 -13.63 11.97 14.48
C PRO A 75 -14.59 11.06 13.69
N ALA A 76 -15.23 10.11 14.37
CA ALA A 76 -16.12 9.13 13.74
C ALA A 76 -17.28 9.76 12.94
N GLU A 77 -17.75 10.95 13.34
CA GLU A 77 -18.81 11.67 12.62
C GLU A 77 -18.36 12.22 11.27
N GLN A 78 -17.08 12.64 11.16
CA GLN A 78 -16.50 13.09 9.89
C GLN A 78 -16.12 11.89 9.00
N MET A 79 -15.73 10.76 9.60
CA MET A 79 -15.45 9.53 8.86
C MET A 79 -16.66 9.04 8.07
N LYS A 80 -17.90 9.18 8.60
CA LYS A 80 -19.12 8.77 7.89
C LYS A 80 -19.37 9.54 6.59
N THR A 81 -18.78 10.73 6.44
CA THR A 81 -18.88 11.53 5.19
C THR A 81 -17.83 11.16 4.14
N SER A 82 -16.81 10.36 4.47
CA SER A 82 -15.82 9.88 3.51
C SER A 82 -16.45 8.88 2.54
N HIS A 83 -16.14 9.01 1.25
CA HIS A 83 -16.57 8.06 0.22
C HIS A 83 -15.96 6.67 0.44
N PHE A 84 -14.80 6.61 1.09
CA PHE A 84 -14.07 5.37 1.34
C PHE A 84 -14.43 4.70 2.66
N TYR A 85 -15.26 5.30 3.51
CA TYR A 85 -15.64 4.71 4.80
C TYR A 85 -16.35 3.36 4.68
N TYR A 86 -17.27 3.23 3.73
CA TYR A 86 -17.96 1.96 3.46
C TYR A 86 -17.05 0.92 2.81
N VAL A 87 -16.11 1.37 1.97
CA VAL A 87 -15.07 0.52 1.37
C VAL A 87 -14.13 0.00 2.45
N HIS A 88 -13.81 0.81 3.46
CA HIS A 88 -13.00 0.44 4.61
C HIS A 88 -13.62 -0.71 5.42
N HIS A 89 -14.92 -0.64 5.73
CA HIS A 89 -15.57 -1.68 6.54
C HIS A 89 -15.48 -3.08 5.88
N ASN A 90 -15.29 -3.11 4.56
CA ASN A 90 -15.14 -4.33 3.77
C ASN A 90 -13.81 -4.35 2.99
N PHE A 91 -12.76 -3.70 3.49
CA PHE A 91 -11.51 -3.49 2.72
C PHE A 91 -10.89 -4.81 2.26
N GLY A 92 -10.96 -5.87 3.08
CA GLY A 92 -10.50 -7.21 2.69
C GLY A 92 -11.29 -7.81 1.52
N GLN A 93 -12.61 -7.61 1.45
CA GLN A 93 -13.43 -8.03 0.31
C GLN A 93 -13.17 -7.16 -0.92
N PHE A 94 -12.98 -5.85 -0.73
CA PHE A 94 -12.62 -4.95 -1.81
C PHE A 94 -11.25 -5.31 -2.42
N GLY A 95 -10.23 -5.50 -1.58
CA GLY A 95 -8.87 -5.85 -2.02
C GLY A 95 -8.82 -7.21 -2.73
N SER A 96 -9.53 -8.22 -2.22
CA SER A 96 -9.62 -9.53 -2.87
C SER A 96 -10.42 -9.50 -4.17
N GLY A 97 -11.54 -8.77 -4.22
CA GLY A 97 -12.33 -8.56 -5.44
C GLY A 97 -11.55 -7.79 -6.51
N PHE A 98 -10.85 -6.73 -6.11
CA PHE A 98 -9.99 -5.94 -6.99
C PHE A 98 -8.82 -6.77 -7.52
N GLY A 99 -8.13 -7.50 -6.64
CA GLY A 99 -7.03 -8.39 -7.04
C GLY A 99 -7.49 -9.48 -8.01
N SER A 100 -8.69 -10.04 -7.79
CA SER A 100 -9.29 -11.03 -8.69
C SER A 100 -9.67 -10.43 -10.05
N ALA A 101 -10.29 -9.24 -10.06
CA ALA A 101 -10.65 -8.51 -11.28
C ALA A 101 -9.43 -8.06 -12.08
N TYR A 102 -8.37 -7.62 -11.39
CA TYR A 102 -7.10 -7.30 -12.01
C TYR A 102 -6.45 -8.56 -12.60
N SER A 103 -6.43 -9.67 -11.85
CA SER A 103 -5.85 -10.93 -12.34
C SER A 103 -6.63 -11.51 -13.52
N SER A 104 -7.94 -11.30 -13.59
CA SER A 104 -8.78 -11.76 -14.70
C SER A 104 -8.73 -10.85 -15.94
N SER A 105 -8.35 -9.57 -15.78
CA SER A 105 -8.19 -8.60 -16.87
C SER A 105 -6.73 -8.43 -17.32
N ALA A 106 -5.77 -8.86 -16.50
CA ALA A 106 -4.36 -8.84 -16.84
C ALA A 106 -4.12 -9.78 -18.04
N PRO A 107 -3.52 -9.29 -19.14
CA PRO A 107 -3.15 -10.15 -20.25
C PRO A 107 -2.20 -11.24 -19.74
N SER A 108 -2.41 -12.48 -20.20
CA SER A 108 -1.54 -13.62 -19.90
C SER A 108 -0.18 -13.45 -20.58
N SER A 109 0.65 -12.53 -20.12
CA SER A 109 2.02 -12.39 -20.59
C SER A 109 2.94 -13.23 -19.69
N SER A 110 3.43 -14.33 -20.25
CA SER A 110 4.57 -15.06 -19.73
C SER A 110 5.82 -14.16 -19.77
N GLY A 111 6.07 -13.41 -18.70
CA GLY A 111 7.27 -12.59 -18.59
C GLY A 111 7.17 -11.46 -17.58
N GLY A 112 7.71 -11.71 -16.38
CA GLY A 112 8.40 -10.69 -15.57
C GLY A 112 7.54 -9.69 -14.79
N GLY A 113 7.59 -9.79 -13.46
CA GLY A 113 7.27 -8.68 -12.56
C GLY A 113 5.82 -8.66 -12.08
N GLY A 114 5.41 -9.66 -11.32
CA GLY A 114 4.17 -9.58 -10.56
C GLY A 114 4.22 -8.44 -9.55
N VAL A 115 3.13 -7.69 -9.43
CA VAL A 115 2.90 -6.84 -8.27
C VAL A 115 2.87 -7.76 -7.04
N GLY A 116 3.80 -7.56 -6.10
CA GLY A 116 3.89 -8.37 -4.89
C GLY A 116 2.55 -8.34 -4.17
N GLY A 117 1.94 -9.52 -4.03
CA GLY A 117 0.63 -9.67 -3.42
C GLY A 117 0.56 -9.05 -2.02
N VAL A 118 -0.56 -8.39 -1.74
CA VAL A 118 -1.00 -8.12 -0.38
C VAL A 118 -1.32 -9.47 0.26
N GLY A 119 -0.44 -9.97 1.11
CA GLY A 119 -0.52 -11.35 1.57
C GLY A 119 0.59 -11.73 2.53
N GLY A 120 0.57 -11.14 3.72
CA GLY A 120 1.30 -11.68 4.87
C GLY A 120 0.64 -12.99 5.31
N GLY A 121 1.23 -14.12 4.94
CA GLY A 121 0.75 -15.45 5.33
C GLY A 121 1.86 -16.49 5.21
N SER A 122 2.64 -16.66 6.27
CA SER A 122 3.47 -17.85 6.52
C SER A 122 3.09 -18.30 7.93
N GLY A 123 2.62 -19.51 8.20
CA GLY A 123 2.84 -20.79 7.54
C GLY A 123 2.96 -21.80 8.68
N GLY A 124 1.82 -22.28 9.18
CA GLY A 124 1.74 -23.27 10.26
C GLY A 124 1.90 -24.67 9.70
N GLY A 125 3.11 -25.24 9.82
CA GLY A 125 3.40 -26.63 9.50
C GLY A 125 3.18 -27.52 10.72
N GLY A 126 1.99 -28.12 10.83
CA GLY A 126 1.68 -29.15 11.80
C GLY A 126 2.42 -30.45 11.50
N GLY A 127 3.00 -31.05 12.54
CA GLY A 127 3.64 -32.35 12.50
C GLY A 127 2.67 -33.47 12.12
N GLY A 128 3.16 -34.41 11.33
CA GLY A 128 2.46 -35.65 11.00
C GLY A 128 3.44 -36.80 11.10
N ALA A 129 3.39 -37.52 12.22
CA ALA A 129 4.06 -38.78 12.44
C ALA A 129 3.42 -39.88 11.57
N ARG A 130 4.25 -40.56 10.78
CA ARG A 130 4.28 -42.03 10.61
C ARG A 130 5.41 -42.42 9.65
#